data_AF-A0A6L8BVW6-F1
#
_entry.id   AF-A0A6L8BVW6-F1
#
_cell.length_a   1.000
_cell.length_b   1.000
_cell.length_c   1.000
_cell.angle_alpha   90.00
_cell.angle_beta   90.00
_cell.angle_gamma   90.00
#
_symmetry.space_group_name_H-M   'P 1'
#
loop_
_entity.id
_entity.type
_entity.pdbx_description
1 polymer ?
#
loop_
_entity_poly.entity_id
_entity_poly.type
_entity_poly.pdbx_seq_one_letter_code
_entity_poly.pdbx_strand_id
1 'polypeptide(L)'
;MTETHRWEPLGPDVESILAAESDPLLALSEGRIPAIICRKAYSPAHCQALIERFIERGLMRDPADPEAAAKDSRLRIDIGTSLANKGSDKEAFLMHAVGTRVLYETLFNGYEDPVKLLYGVLDTLAGEKRAMTAREPDGRKYGPAIFRIHYGGHTYKPHIDHVTLREKRFDYEVTRFGHQFAGVLCFQNALHEGRSTQAILHQCMWTPEVQESIATDTFPEYARRNGVSSYTVDLEQGDLYFFNTRLIHEVPAVEGDQPRIVLATFIGYSPDDPEVYVWS
;
A
#
# COMPACT_ATOMS: atom_id res chain seq x y z
N MET A 1 5.53 0.29 -38.18
CA MET A 1 4.38 0.19 -37.25
C MET A 1 4.98 -0.05 -35.89
N THR A 2 5.05 0.98 -35.06
CA THR A 2 5.53 0.87 -33.67
C THR A 2 4.41 0.20 -32.88
N GLU A 3 4.68 -0.98 -32.33
CA GLU A 3 3.78 -1.62 -31.37
C GLU A 3 3.52 -0.63 -30.23
N THR A 4 2.26 -0.22 -30.06
CA THR A 4 1.83 0.49 -28.86
C THR A 4 1.88 -0.51 -27.72
N HIS A 5 3.01 -0.54 -27.00
CA HIS A 5 3.11 -1.32 -25.76
C HIS A 5 2.02 -0.84 -24.80
N ARG A 6 1.13 -1.76 -24.43
CA ARG A 6 0.03 -1.50 -23.51
C ARG A 6 0.60 -1.54 -22.08
N TRP A 7 0.30 -0.52 -21.29
CA TRP A 7 0.76 -0.42 -19.89
C TRP A 7 -0.11 -1.32 -19.01
N GLU A 8 0.23 -2.61 -18.98
CA GLU A 8 -0.54 -3.68 -18.32
C GLU A 8 0.23 -4.26 -17.13
N PRO A 9 -0.47 -4.72 -16.08
CA PRO A 9 0.18 -5.30 -14.90
C PRO A 9 0.72 -6.71 -15.18
N LEU A 10 1.62 -7.17 -14.31
CA LEU A 10 1.98 -8.59 -14.23
C LEU A 10 1.06 -9.32 -13.24
N GLY A 11 0.71 -10.57 -13.54
CA GLY A 11 -0.17 -11.42 -12.73
C GLY A 11 -0.53 -12.71 -13.47
N PRO A 12 -1.46 -13.53 -12.95
CA PRO A 12 -2.24 -13.34 -11.73
C PRO A 12 -1.59 -13.94 -10.47
N ASP A 13 -0.46 -14.63 -10.59
CA ASP A 13 0.25 -15.29 -9.49
C ASP A 13 1.76 -15.23 -9.71
N VAL A 14 2.52 -15.58 -8.67
CA VAL A 14 3.99 -15.42 -8.68
C VAL A 14 4.65 -16.26 -9.77
N GLU A 15 4.14 -17.45 -10.07
CA GLU A 15 4.66 -18.31 -11.14
C GLU A 15 4.50 -17.65 -12.51
N SER A 16 3.30 -17.16 -12.81
CA SER A 16 2.99 -16.46 -14.06
C SER A 16 3.80 -15.17 -14.21
N ILE A 17 3.98 -14.43 -13.11
CA ILE A 17 4.78 -13.19 -13.07
C ILE A 17 6.23 -13.49 -13.45
N LEU A 18 6.86 -14.46 -12.78
CA LEU A 18 8.27 -14.80 -13.00
C LEU A 18 8.52 -15.48 -14.35
N ALA A 19 7.51 -16.13 -14.94
CA ALA A 19 7.58 -16.64 -16.31
C ALA A 19 7.56 -15.51 -17.35
N ALA A 20 6.91 -14.38 -17.05
CA ALA A 20 6.75 -13.24 -17.96
C ALA A 20 7.85 -12.18 -17.85
N GLU A 21 8.40 -11.99 -16.65
CA GLU A 21 9.42 -10.98 -16.37
C GLU A 21 10.45 -11.53 -15.38
N SER A 22 11.72 -11.55 -15.77
CA SER A 22 12.81 -12.10 -14.96
C SER A 22 13.14 -11.24 -13.75
N ASP A 23 12.91 -9.93 -13.82
CA ASP A 23 13.10 -9.00 -12.69
C ASP A 23 11.87 -8.08 -12.55
N PRO A 24 10.79 -8.58 -11.92
CA PRO A 24 9.54 -7.85 -11.83
C PRO A 24 9.65 -6.60 -10.94
N LEU A 25 10.55 -6.60 -9.93
CA LEU A 25 10.77 -5.43 -9.09
C LEU A 25 11.53 -4.33 -9.84
N LEU A 26 12.51 -4.67 -10.69
CA LEU A 26 13.13 -3.71 -11.59
C LEU A 26 12.12 -3.12 -12.58
N ALA A 27 11.29 -3.96 -13.21
CA ALA A 27 10.23 -3.52 -14.11
C ALA A 27 9.27 -2.52 -13.44
N LEU A 28 8.91 -2.80 -12.18
CA LEU A 28 8.09 -1.91 -11.36
C LEU A 28 8.83 -0.61 -11.01
N SER A 29 10.12 -0.69 -10.68
CA SER A 29 10.97 0.46 -10.35
C SER A 29 11.11 1.47 -11.48
N GLU A 30 11.13 0.97 -12.71
CA GLU A 30 11.25 1.76 -13.94
C GLU A 30 9.89 2.29 -14.43
N GLY A 31 8.79 1.85 -13.82
CA GLY A 31 7.43 2.21 -14.24
C GLY A 31 7.02 1.57 -15.57
N ARG A 32 7.73 0.52 -16.03
CA ARG A 32 7.40 -0.21 -17.27
C ARG A 32 6.03 -0.88 -17.19
N ILE A 33 5.66 -1.30 -15.98
CA ILE A 33 4.35 -1.87 -15.64
C ILE A 33 3.67 -0.99 -14.58
N PRO A 34 2.32 -0.94 -14.54
CA PRO A 34 1.61 -0.18 -13.51
C PRO A 34 1.68 -0.88 -12.15
N ALA A 35 1.57 -2.20 -12.12
CA ALA A 35 1.48 -2.99 -10.90
C ALA A 35 1.89 -4.45 -11.14
N ILE A 36 2.15 -5.14 -10.03
CA ILE A 36 2.20 -6.60 -9.93
C ILE A 36 0.98 -7.03 -9.10
N ILE A 37 0.17 -7.96 -9.57
CA ILE A 37 -1.08 -8.38 -8.94
C ILE A 37 -1.07 -9.90 -8.72
N CYS A 38 -1.16 -10.31 -7.46
CA CYS A 38 -1.37 -11.68 -7.03
C CYS A 38 -2.84 -11.86 -6.61
N ARG A 39 -3.62 -12.54 -7.44
CA ARG A 39 -5.04 -12.80 -7.23
C ARG A 39 -5.26 -13.85 -6.16
N LYS A 40 -6.21 -13.60 -5.25
CA LYS A 40 -6.59 -14.49 -4.16
C LYS A 40 -5.38 -15.02 -3.38
N ALA A 41 -4.38 -14.15 -3.22
CA ALA A 41 -3.16 -14.47 -2.51
C ALA A 41 -3.45 -14.85 -1.05
N TYR A 42 -4.48 -14.23 -0.45
CA TYR A 42 -4.91 -14.49 0.92
C TYR A 42 -6.38 -14.95 0.97
N SER A 43 -6.70 -15.82 1.93
CA SER A 43 -8.04 -16.39 2.08
C SER A 43 -9.11 -15.32 2.39
N PRO A 44 -10.18 -15.20 1.57
CA PRO A 44 -11.31 -14.31 1.87
C PRO A 44 -11.99 -14.61 3.21
N ALA A 45 -12.05 -15.89 3.60
CA ALA A 45 -12.59 -16.30 4.90
C ALA A 45 -11.72 -15.79 6.06
N HIS A 46 -10.39 -15.79 5.90
CA HIS A 46 -9.50 -15.20 6.89
C HIS A 46 -9.60 -13.67 6.92
N CYS A 47 -9.84 -13.00 5.79
CA CYS A 47 -10.12 -11.56 5.76
C CYS A 47 -11.31 -11.23 6.67
N GLN A 48 -12.43 -11.91 6.45
CA GLN A 48 -13.66 -11.68 7.21
C GLN A 48 -13.47 -11.93 8.72
N ALA A 49 -12.89 -13.08 9.07
CA ALA A 49 -12.67 -13.43 10.48
C ALA A 49 -11.72 -12.45 11.20
N LEU A 50 -10.73 -11.89 10.50
CA LEU A 50 -9.86 -10.87 11.06
C LEU A 50 -10.56 -9.51 11.23
N ILE A 51 -11.45 -9.14 10.31
CA ILE A 51 -12.28 -7.92 10.44
C ILE A 51 -13.16 -8.02 11.68
N GLU A 52 -13.82 -9.17 11.90
CA GLU A 52 -14.59 -9.43 13.12
C GLU A 52 -13.72 -9.29 14.37
N ARG A 53 -12.51 -9.86 14.36
CA ARG A 53 -11.56 -9.70 15.46
C ARG A 53 -11.14 -8.24 15.69
N PHE A 54 -11.02 -7.42 14.65
CA PHE A 54 -10.71 -6.00 14.81
C PHE A 54 -11.83 -5.27 15.55
N ILE A 55 -13.09 -5.62 15.25
CA ILE A 55 -14.26 -5.08 15.93
C ILE A 55 -14.29 -5.56 17.39
N GLU A 56 -14.17 -6.88 17.62
CA GLU A 56 -14.20 -7.49 18.96
C GLU A 56 -13.13 -6.92 19.90
N ARG A 57 -11.94 -6.61 19.37
CA ARG A 57 -10.83 -6.02 20.14
C ARG A 57 -10.91 -4.48 20.23
N GLY A 58 -11.94 -3.85 19.67
CA GLY A 58 -12.10 -2.40 19.67
C GLY A 58 -11.03 -1.65 18.84
N LEU A 59 -10.40 -2.32 17.89
CA LEU A 59 -9.39 -1.74 17.00
C LEU A 59 -10.03 -0.98 15.82
N MET A 60 -11.30 -1.27 15.53
CA MET A 60 -12.13 -0.52 14.59
C MET A 60 -13.55 -0.44 15.10
N ARG A 61 -14.32 0.56 14.64
CA ARG A 61 -15.76 0.60 14.92
C ARG A 61 -16.51 -0.40 14.05
N ASP A 62 -17.53 -1.02 14.63
CA ASP A 62 -18.46 -1.87 13.91
C ASP A 62 -19.30 -1.02 12.94
N PRO A 63 -19.22 -1.25 11.61
CA PRO A 63 -20.05 -0.51 10.65
C PRO A 63 -21.55 -0.85 10.77
N ALA A 64 -21.92 -1.97 11.41
CA ALA A 64 -23.31 -2.34 11.64
C ALA A 64 -23.93 -1.66 12.88
N ASP A 65 -23.12 -1.02 13.74
CA ASP A 65 -23.60 -0.26 14.90
C ASP A 65 -23.82 1.23 14.51
N PRO A 66 -25.07 1.69 14.37
CA PRO A 66 -25.37 3.07 13.98
C PRO A 66 -24.92 4.10 15.02
N GLU A 67 -24.76 3.72 16.30
CA GLU A 67 -24.23 4.64 17.31
C GLU A 67 -22.71 4.79 17.25
N ALA A 68 -22.00 3.82 16.67
CA ALA A 68 -20.54 3.82 16.65
C ALA A 68 -19.98 4.98 15.81
N ALA A 69 -20.64 5.33 14.70
CA ALA A 69 -20.26 6.47 13.87
C ALA A 69 -20.48 7.83 14.58
N ALA A 70 -21.46 7.93 15.49
CA ALA A 70 -21.67 9.12 16.29
C ALA A 70 -20.61 9.30 17.40
N LYS A 71 -20.10 8.19 17.95
CA LYS A 71 -19.06 8.17 18.99
C LYS A 71 -17.66 8.38 18.42
N ASP A 72 -17.42 7.97 17.18
CA ASP A 72 -16.14 8.11 16.49
C ASP A 72 -16.37 8.55 15.03
N SER A 73 -16.14 9.83 14.75
CA SER A 73 -16.34 10.45 13.44
C SER A 73 -15.11 10.39 12.52
N ARG A 74 -14.05 9.68 12.91
CA ARG A 74 -12.85 9.55 12.07
C ARG A 74 -13.20 8.90 10.73
N LEU A 75 -12.68 9.45 9.65
CA LEU A 75 -12.82 8.89 8.30
C LEU A 75 -11.78 7.80 8.01
N ARG A 76 -10.72 7.72 8.82
CA ARG A 76 -9.68 6.70 8.74
C ARG A 76 -9.26 6.21 10.12
N ILE A 77 -9.09 4.90 10.27
CA ILE A 77 -8.43 4.26 11.40
C ILE A 77 -7.23 3.46 10.89
N ASP A 78 -6.13 3.55 11.62
CA ASP A 78 -4.89 2.84 11.34
C ASP A 78 -4.63 1.83 12.47
N ILE A 79 -4.53 0.53 12.17
CA ILE A 79 -4.14 -0.53 13.12
C ILE A 79 -2.70 -0.93 12.83
N GLY A 80 -1.78 -0.27 13.53
CA GLY A 80 -0.34 -0.43 13.35
C GLY A 80 0.37 0.91 13.32
N THR A 81 1.68 0.89 13.08
CA THR A 81 2.49 2.12 13.05
C THR A 81 2.50 2.70 11.66
N SER A 82 2.35 4.02 11.54
CA SER A 82 2.55 4.73 10.27
C SER A 82 3.68 5.73 10.36
N LEU A 83 4.66 5.62 9.45
CA LEU A 83 5.75 6.57 9.30
C LEU A 83 5.23 7.91 8.79
N ALA A 84 4.31 7.92 7.84
CA ALA A 84 3.69 9.16 7.35
C ALA A 84 3.03 9.97 8.49
N ASN A 85 2.38 9.28 9.44
CA ASN A 85 1.69 9.91 10.58
C ASN A 85 2.64 10.27 11.73
N LYS A 86 3.49 9.33 12.17
CA LYS A 86 4.30 9.48 13.38
C LYS A 86 5.75 9.88 13.11
N GLY A 87 6.17 9.90 11.86
CA GLY A 87 7.57 10.07 11.47
C GLY A 87 8.16 11.46 11.70
N SER A 88 7.39 12.43 12.21
CA SER A 88 7.95 13.71 12.66
C SER A 88 8.71 13.59 13.97
N ASP A 89 8.47 12.51 14.73
CA ASP A 89 9.18 12.17 15.94
C ASP A 89 9.65 10.72 15.82
N LYS A 90 10.94 10.55 15.53
CA LYS A 90 11.56 9.25 15.29
C LYS A 90 11.49 8.33 16.49
N GLU A 91 11.69 8.86 17.69
CA GLU A 91 11.62 8.07 18.91
C GLU A 91 10.18 7.62 19.19
N ALA A 92 9.20 8.51 19.04
CA ALA A 92 7.79 8.15 19.18
C ALA A 92 7.35 7.12 18.11
N PHE A 93 7.83 7.24 16.88
CA PHE A 93 7.59 6.27 15.82
C PHE A 93 8.15 4.89 16.18
N LEU A 94 9.43 4.81 16.57
CA LEU A 94 10.09 3.54 16.90
C LEU A 94 9.48 2.88 18.14
N MET A 95 9.09 3.67 19.14
CA MET A 95 8.37 3.16 20.32
C MET A 95 7.00 2.60 19.93
N HIS A 96 6.26 3.29 19.05
CA HIS A 96 4.96 2.81 18.58
C HIS A 96 5.09 1.52 17.71
N ALA A 97 6.18 1.41 16.94
CA ALA A 97 6.52 0.22 16.16
C ALA A 97 6.72 -1.02 17.04
N VAL A 98 7.25 -0.88 18.25
CA VAL A 98 7.30 -1.97 19.23
C VAL A 98 5.89 -2.45 19.57
N GLY A 99 4.98 -1.53 19.91
CA GLY A 99 3.59 -1.85 20.23
C GLY A 99 2.84 -2.54 19.09
N THR A 100 3.09 -2.13 17.84
CA THR A 100 2.51 -2.80 16.66
C THR A 100 2.99 -4.24 16.53
N ARG A 101 4.28 -4.51 16.73
CA ARG A 101 4.82 -5.87 16.65
C ARG A 101 4.23 -6.77 17.74
N VAL A 102 4.13 -6.25 18.98
CA VAL A 102 3.48 -6.96 20.10
C VAL A 102 2.01 -7.25 19.81
N LEU A 103 1.27 -6.29 19.24
CA LEU A 103 -0.11 -6.52 18.83
C LEU A 103 -0.21 -7.66 17.80
N TYR A 104 0.65 -7.63 16.77
CA TYR A 104 0.61 -8.58 15.66
C TYR A 104 0.99 -10.01 16.07
N GLU A 105 1.77 -10.19 17.15
CA GLU A 105 2.05 -11.52 17.74
C GLU A 105 0.78 -12.28 18.14
N THR A 106 -0.32 -11.58 18.44
CA THR A 106 -1.58 -12.22 18.86
C THR A 106 -2.76 -11.91 17.96
N LEU A 107 -2.66 -10.89 17.11
CA LEU A 107 -3.76 -10.43 16.28
C LEU A 107 -4.19 -11.53 15.31
N PHE A 108 -3.24 -12.27 14.73
CA PHE A 108 -3.51 -13.28 13.71
C PHE A 108 -3.64 -14.72 14.22
N ASN A 109 -3.60 -14.95 15.55
CA ASN A 109 -3.67 -16.29 16.13
C ASN A 109 -4.92 -17.05 15.65
N GLY A 110 -4.70 -18.23 15.06
CA GLY A 110 -5.76 -19.09 14.50
C GLY A 110 -6.04 -18.86 13.01
N TYR A 111 -5.32 -17.94 12.36
CA TYR A 111 -5.43 -17.65 10.92
C TYR A 111 -4.05 -17.64 10.26
N GLU A 112 -4.02 -17.59 8.93
CA GLU A 112 -2.80 -17.24 8.22
C GLU A 112 -2.35 -15.82 8.61
N ASP A 113 -1.04 -15.60 8.65
CA ASP A 113 -0.49 -14.28 8.97
C ASP A 113 -0.36 -13.48 7.66
N PRO A 114 -1.17 -12.42 7.46
CA PRO A 114 -1.18 -11.67 6.20
C PRO A 114 0.12 -10.88 5.99
N VAL A 115 0.84 -10.55 7.06
CA VAL A 115 2.16 -9.90 6.96
C VAL A 115 3.19 -10.91 6.47
N LYS A 116 3.21 -12.13 7.03
CA LYS A 116 4.10 -13.20 6.52
C LYS A 116 3.81 -13.55 5.07
N LEU A 117 2.53 -13.59 4.69
CA LEU A 117 2.14 -13.84 3.30
C LEU A 117 2.70 -12.75 2.36
N LEU A 118 2.50 -11.47 2.70
CA LEU A 118 3.02 -10.35 1.92
C LEU A 118 4.54 -10.46 1.76
N TYR A 119 5.26 -10.75 2.84
CA TYR A 119 6.71 -10.89 2.81
C TYR A 119 7.16 -12.09 1.98
N GLY A 120 6.47 -13.24 2.07
CA GLY A 120 6.79 -14.42 1.28
C GLY A 120 6.62 -14.19 -0.23
N VAL A 121 5.55 -13.49 -0.62
CA VAL A 121 5.36 -13.06 -2.02
C VAL A 121 6.48 -12.10 -2.44
N LEU A 122 6.78 -11.09 -1.62
CA LEU A 122 7.82 -10.11 -1.93
C LEU A 122 9.21 -10.74 -2.02
N ASP A 123 9.58 -11.65 -1.12
CA ASP A 123 10.82 -12.42 -1.15
C ASP A 123 10.94 -13.19 -2.47
N THR A 124 9.87 -13.86 -2.89
CA THR A 124 9.87 -14.63 -4.14
C THR A 124 10.04 -13.73 -5.37
N LEU A 125 9.39 -12.56 -5.37
CA LEU A 125 9.54 -11.56 -6.43
C LEU A 125 10.90 -10.86 -6.43
N ALA A 126 11.56 -10.78 -5.28
CA ALA A 126 12.85 -10.11 -5.10
C ALA A 126 14.06 -10.99 -5.50
N GLY A 127 13.83 -12.26 -5.84
CA GLY A 127 14.85 -13.19 -6.31
C GLY A 127 15.93 -13.46 -5.25
N GLU A 128 17.17 -13.06 -5.53
CA GLU A 128 18.29 -13.23 -4.59
C GLU A 128 18.32 -12.21 -3.45
N LYS A 129 17.52 -11.13 -3.57
CA LYS A 129 17.39 -10.12 -2.51
C LYS A 129 16.50 -10.63 -1.39
N ARG A 130 16.60 -9.98 -0.23
CA ARG A 130 15.82 -10.35 0.95
C ARG A 130 14.86 -9.25 1.38
N ALA A 131 13.58 -9.53 1.40
CA ALA A 131 12.56 -8.70 2.02
C ALA A 131 12.68 -8.78 3.55
N MET A 132 12.74 -7.61 4.19
CA MET A 132 12.83 -7.55 5.64
C MET A 132 12.25 -6.27 6.20
N THR A 133 11.76 -6.35 7.44
CA THR A 133 11.26 -5.18 8.14
C THR A 133 12.40 -4.17 8.28
N ALA A 134 12.14 -2.94 7.88
CA ALA A 134 13.09 -1.84 7.98
C ALA A 134 13.57 -1.69 9.43
N ARG A 135 14.83 -1.30 9.56
CA ARG A 135 15.49 -1.13 10.86
C ARG A 135 16.47 0.02 10.80
N GLU A 136 16.65 0.66 11.94
CA GLU A 136 17.73 1.62 12.17
C GLU A 136 19.09 0.90 12.30
N PRO A 137 20.23 1.62 12.15
CA PRO A 137 21.56 1.07 12.38
C PRO A 137 21.77 0.47 13.78
N ASP A 138 21.03 0.96 14.78
CA ASP A 138 21.03 0.42 16.16
C ASP A 138 20.17 -0.84 16.33
N GLY A 139 19.54 -1.32 15.25
CA GLY A 139 18.74 -2.55 15.20
C GLY A 139 17.26 -2.36 15.55
N ARG A 140 16.81 -1.16 15.94
CA ARG A 140 15.38 -0.91 16.21
C ARG A 140 14.57 -1.03 14.92
N LYS A 141 13.51 -1.84 14.99
CA LYS A 141 12.67 -2.20 13.83
C LYS A 141 11.42 -1.33 13.72
N TYR A 142 11.00 -1.11 12.47
CA TYR A 142 9.82 -0.34 12.12
C TYR A 142 8.55 -1.20 12.26
N GLY A 143 7.37 -0.60 12.04
CA GLY A 143 6.14 -1.36 11.84
C GLY A 143 6.22 -2.13 10.51
N PRO A 144 5.91 -3.43 10.47
CA PRO A 144 6.12 -4.24 9.25
C PRO A 144 5.02 -4.09 8.20
N ALA A 145 3.85 -3.59 8.61
CA ALA A 145 2.68 -3.27 7.80
C ALA A 145 1.66 -2.54 8.71
N ILE A 146 0.60 -2.01 8.09
CA ILE A 146 -0.50 -1.32 8.79
C ILE A 146 -1.84 -1.69 8.16
N PHE A 147 -2.87 -1.95 8.96
CA PHE A 147 -4.23 -1.95 8.42
C PHE A 147 -4.75 -0.53 8.34
N ARG A 148 -5.29 -0.17 7.18
CA ARG A 148 -6.00 1.09 6.97
C ARG A 148 -7.47 0.78 6.73
N ILE A 149 -8.32 1.36 7.57
CA ILE A 149 -9.77 1.26 7.48
C ILE A 149 -10.26 2.64 7.05
N HIS A 150 -10.86 2.71 5.88
CA HIS A 150 -11.39 3.94 5.29
C HIS A 150 -12.91 3.88 5.31
N TYR A 151 -13.53 4.84 5.96
CA TYR A 151 -14.98 5.00 6.00
C TYR A 151 -15.46 5.98 4.93
N GLY A 152 -16.77 6.02 4.71
CA GLY A 152 -17.41 6.88 3.69
C GLY A 152 -16.89 8.32 3.69
N GLY A 153 -16.63 8.85 2.50
CA GLY A 153 -16.10 10.19 2.26
C GLY A 153 -14.57 10.32 2.31
N HIS A 154 -13.83 9.32 2.82
CA HIS A 154 -12.36 9.35 2.76
C HIS A 154 -11.89 9.22 1.31
N THR A 155 -10.91 10.03 0.90
CA THR A 155 -10.31 10.01 -0.45
C THR A 155 -8.81 10.25 -0.37
N TYR A 156 -8.10 9.83 -1.42
CA TYR A 156 -6.74 10.20 -1.69
C TYR A 156 -6.70 10.90 -3.05
N LYS A 157 -6.54 12.22 -3.06
CA LYS A 157 -6.29 13.00 -4.28
C LYS A 157 -4.99 12.54 -4.97
N PRO A 158 -4.74 12.90 -6.25
CA PRO A 158 -3.47 12.60 -6.91
C PRO A 158 -2.26 12.96 -6.06
N HIS A 159 -1.41 11.98 -5.77
CA HIS A 159 -0.22 12.16 -4.96
C HIS A 159 0.85 11.14 -5.32
N ILE A 160 2.01 11.28 -4.68
CA ILE A 160 3.00 10.22 -4.56
C ILE A 160 3.16 9.86 -3.09
N ASP A 161 3.73 8.70 -2.81
CA ASP A 161 4.30 8.39 -1.51
C ASP A 161 5.81 8.19 -1.71
N HIS A 162 6.62 8.99 -1.03
CA HIS A 162 8.07 8.86 -1.08
C HIS A 162 8.69 9.51 0.15
N VAL A 163 9.45 8.73 0.92
CA VAL A 163 10.05 9.15 2.19
C VAL A 163 10.98 10.36 2.03
N THR A 164 11.75 10.40 0.95
CA THR A 164 12.65 11.52 0.57
C THR A 164 11.95 12.62 -0.23
N LEU A 165 11.22 12.28 -1.30
CA LEU A 165 10.71 13.29 -2.24
C LEU A 165 9.51 14.07 -1.69
N ARG A 166 8.64 13.41 -0.91
CA ARG A 166 7.43 14.03 -0.33
C ARG A 166 7.58 14.31 1.16
N GLU A 167 7.96 13.30 1.94
CA GLU A 167 7.88 13.38 3.40
C GLU A 167 9.09 14.04 4.06
N LYS A 168 10.21 14.17 3.34
CA LYS A 168 11.45 14.82 3.79
C LYS A 168 12.04 14.20 5.07
N ARG A 169 11.88 12.88 5.25
CA ARG A 169 12.31 12.11 6.44
C ARG A 169 13.78 11.67 6.38
N PHE A 170 14.68 12.61 6.07
CA PHE A 170 16.10 12.32 5.76
C PHE A 170 16.88 11.60 6.87
N ASP A 171 16.35 11.58 8.09
CA ASP A 171 16.94 10.95 9.26
C ASP A 171 16.56 9.47 9.43
N TYR A 172 15.83 8.86 8.50
CA TYR A 172 15.42 7.45 8.55
C TYR A 172 16.24 6.57 7.60
N GLU A 173 16.60 5.35 8.02
CA GLU A 173 17.40 4.42 7.23
C GLU A 173 16.76 4.07 5.86
N VAL A 174 15.43 4.04 5.80
CA VAL A 174 14.67 3.78 4.57
C VAL A 174 14.88 4.84 3.48
N THR A 175 15.50 5.98 3.79
CA THR A 175 15.83 7.01 2.79
C THR A 175 16.97 6.64 1.86
N ARG A 176 17.72 5.59 2.16
CA ARG A 176 18.83 5.10 1.32
C ARG A 176 18.37 4.49 -0.01
N PHE A 177 17.10 4.07 -0.10
CA PHE A 177 16.57 3.40 -1.28
C PHE A 177 16.21 4.39 -2.39
N GLY A 178 16.58 4.05 -3.63
CA GLY A 178 16.31 4.88 -4.82
C GLY A 178 14.86 4.80 -5.30
N HIS A 179 14.17 3.71 -4.97
CA HIS A 179 12.78 3.48 -5.32
C HIS A 179 11.95 3.14 -4.08
N GLN A 180 10.70 3.59 -4.10
CA GLN A 180 9.69 3.24 -3.10
C GLN A 180 8.49 2.61 -3.81
N PHE A 181 8.05 1.46 -3.30
CA PHE A 181 6.81 0.80 -3.71
C PHE A 181 5.82 0.81 -2.55
N ALA A 182 4.58 0.46 -2.85
CA ALA A 182 3.60 0.06 -1.85
C ALA A 182 3.11 -1.35 -2.17
N GLY A 183 2.97 -2.16 -1.13
CA GLY A 183 2.26 -3.43 -1.15
C GLY A 183 0.93 -3.27 -0.43
N VAL A 184 -0.16 -3.72 -1.06
CA VAL A 184 -1.51 -3.56 -0.53
C VAL A 184 -2.29 -4.84 -0.74
N LEU A 185 -2.73 -5.45 0.37
CA LEU A 185 -3.60 -6.62 0.40
C LEU A 185 -5.03 -6.18 0.73
N CYS A 186 -5.96 -6.48 -0.18
CA CYS A 186 -7.36 -6.13 -0.04
C CYS A 186 -8.07 -7.05 0.96
N PHE A 187 -8.52 -6.50 2.07
CA PHE A 187 -9.32 -7.22 3.06
C PHE A 187 -10.82 -7.03 2.83
N GLN A 188 -11.21 -5.84 2.37
CA GLN A 188 -12.60 -5.52 2.09
C GLN A 188 -12.66 -4.30 1.17
N ASN A 189 -13.47 -4.38 0.12
CA ASN A 189 -13.87 -3.19 -0.63
C ASN A 189 -15.08 -2.54 0.02
N ALA A 190 -15.12 -1.21 -0.01
CA ALA A 190 -16.40 -0.52 0.12
C ALA A 190 -17.23 -0.82 -1.13
N LEU A 191 -18.51 -1.16 -0.93
CA LEU A 191 -19.46 -1.43 -2.01
C LEU A 191 -20.62 -0.45 -1.91
N HIS A 192 -20.84 0.30 -2.98
CA HIS A 192 -21.98 1.20 -3.13
C HIS A 192 -22.59 1.02 -4.52
N GLU A 193 -23.89 0.71 -4.58
CA GLU A 193 -24.60 0.46 -5.84
C GLU A 193 -23.89 -0.53 -6.80
N GLY A 194 -23.24 -1.56 -6.24
CA GLY A 194 -22.50 -2.56 -7.01
C GLY A 194 -21.13 -2.12 -7.53
N ARG A 195 -20.65 -0.93 -7.14
CA ARG A 195 -19.32 -0.40 -7.47
C ARG A 195 -18.41 -0.42 -6.24
N SER A 196 -17.11 -0.59 -6.49
CA SER A 196 -16.08 -0.49 -5.47
C SER A 196 -15.10 0.63 -5.77
N THR A 197 -14.64 1.30 -4.72
CA THR A 197 -13.60 2.32 -4.83
C THR A 197 -12.25 1.66 -5.06
N GLN A 198 -11.70 1.83 -6.26
CA GLN A 198 -10.42 1.24 -6.68
C GLN A 198 -9.31 2.29 -6.82
N ALA A 199 -8.05 1.86 -6.69
CA ALA A 199 -6.92 2.74 -6.90
C ALA A 199 -6.70 3.02 -8.39
N ILE A 200 -6.31 4.25 -8.72
CA ILE A 200 -5.96 4.66 -10.08
C ILE A 200 -4.48 5.02 -10.08
N LEU A 201 -3.72 4.38 -10.95
CA LEU A 201 -2.31 4.66 -11.19
C LEU A 201 -2.19 5.40 -12.51
N HIS A 202 -1.46 6.50 -12.53
CA HIS A 202 -1.21 7.28 -13.74
C HIS A 202 0.17 6.94 -14.28
N GLN A 203 0.32 6.78 -15.60
CA GLN A 203 1.61 6.53 -16.26
C GLN A 203 2.45 7.82 -16.29
N CYS A 204 2.70 8.37 -15.10
CA CYS A 204 3.37 9.64 -14.86
C CYS A 204 4.15 9.50 -13.56
N MET A 205 5.46 9.30 -13.69
CA MET A 205 6.38 9.38 -12.57
C MET A 205 6.47 10.82 -12.09
N TRP A 206 6.59 11.00 -10.78
CA TRP A 206 6.83 12.31 -10.22
C TRP A 206 8.17 12.90 -10.67
N THR A 207 8.08 14.17 -11.02
CA THR A 207 9.18 15.10 -11.28
C THR A 207 8.85 16.46 -10.63
N PRO A 208 9.82 17.36 -10.44
CA PRO A 208 9.54 18.71 -9.94
C PRO A 208 8.47 19.46 -10.76
N GLU A 209 8.39 19.22 -12.07
CA GLU A 209 7.46 19.91 -12.98
C GLU A 209 5.99 19.57 -12.70
N VAL A 210 5.67 18.34 -12.30
CA VAL A 210 4.27 17.93 -12.02
C VAL A 210 3.82 18.26 -10.59
N GLN A 211 4.76 18.60 -9.70
CA GLN A 211 4.47 18.90 -8.30
C GLN A 211 3.49 20.07 -8.11
N GLU A 212 3.56 21.10 -8.96
CA GLU A 212 2.63 22.24 -8.89
C GLU A 212 1.19 21.81 -9.22
N SER A 213 1.02 20.95 -10.23
CA SER A 213 -0.31 20.44 -10.59
C SER A 213 -0.91 19.54 -9.51
N ILE A 214 -0.09 18.79 -8.80
CA ILE A 214 -0.51 18.03 -7.60
C ILE A 214 -0.93 18.98 -6.48
N ALA A 215 -0.09 19.99 -6.16
CA ALA A 215 -0.32 20.88 -5.02
C ALA A 215 -1.53 21.82 -5.21
N THR A 216 -1.91 22.11 -6.45
CA THR A 216 -3.02 23.00 -6.81
C THR A 216 -4.29 22.25 -7.24
N ASP A 217 -4.34 20.92 -7.07
CA ASP A 217 -5.46 20.06 -7.48
C ASP A 217 -5.80 20.15 -8.98
N THR A 218 -4.81 20.42 -9.84
CA THR A 218 -4.96 20.55 -11.32
C THR A 218 -4.29 19.42 -12.10
N PHE A 219 -3.98 18.31 -11.43
CA PHE A 219 -3.40 17.13 -12.07
C PHE A 219 -4.26 16.54 -13.20
N PRO A 220 -5.61 16.48 -13.10
CA PRO A 220 -6.44 15.99 -14.21
C PRO A 220 -6.26 16.81 -15.51
N GLU A 221 -6.14 18.14 -15.42
CA GLU A 221 -5.83 19.00 -16.56
C GLU A 221 -4.44 18.74 -17.10
N TYR A 222 -3.45 18.59 -16.21
CA TYR A 222 -2.09 18.22 -16.57
C TYR A 222 -2.05 16.89 -17.33
N ALA A 223 -2.72 15.85 -16.81
CA ALA A 223 -2.74 14.52 -17.39
C ALA A 223 -3.35 14.54 -18.79
N ARG A 224 -4.51 15.19 -18.96
CA ARG A 224 -5.16 15.35 -20.27
C ARG A 224 -4.30 16.13 -21.27
N ARG A 225 -3.67 17.24 -20.84
CA ARG A 225 -2.81 18.06 -21.71
C ARG A 225 -1.58 17.30 -22.18
N ASN A 226 -1.03 16.43 -21.35
CA ASN A 226 0.20 15.68 -21.62
C ASN A 226 -0.06 14.25 -22.12
N GLY A 227 -1.33 13.86 -22.34
CA GLY A 227 -1.67 12.53 -22.82
C GLY A 227 -1.29 11.40 -21.86
N VAL A 228 -1.31 11.67 -20.55
CA VAL A 228 -1.02 10.68 -19.51
C VAL A 228 -2.14 9.64 -19.47
N SER A 229 -1.80 8.38 -19.71
CA SER A 229 -2.68 7.23 -19.55
C SER A 229 -2.78 6.84 -18.07
N SER A 230 -3.79 6.05 -17.73
CA SER A 230 -3.96 5.50 -16.39
C SER A 230 -4.36 4.02 -16.42
N TYR A 231 -4.16 3.36 -15.29
CA TYR A 231 -4.56 2.00 -15.02
C TYR A 231 -5.35 1.94 -13.71
N THR A 232 -6.58 1.44 -13.76
CA THR A 232 -7.38 1.18 -12.56
C THR A 232 -7.02 -0.20 -12.01
N VAL A 233 -6.53 -0.25 -10.78
CA VAL A 233 -6.21 -1.51 -10.10
C VAL A 233 -7.49 -2.08 -9.51
N ASP A 234 -8.16 -2.94 -10.25
CA ASP A 234 -9.37 -3.62 -9.79
C ASP A 234 -8.99 -4.81 -8.91
N LEU A 235 -9.32 -4.74 -7.61
CA LEU A 235 -8.98 -5.75 -6.60
C LEU A 235 -10.22 -6.39 -6.02
N GLU A 236 -10.19 -7.70 -5.83
CA GLU A 236 -11.13 -8.45 -5.00
C GLU A 236 -10.54 -8.70 -3.60
N GLN A 237 -11.41 -9.11 -2.67
CA GLN A 237 -10.97 -9.54 -1.34
C GLN A 237 -9.96 -10.69 -1.46
N GLY A 238 -8.82 -10.55 -0.77
CA GLY A 238 -7.72 -11.51 -0.81
C GLY A 238 -6.65 -11.21 -1.88
N ASP A 239 -6.89 -10.26 -2.77
CA ASP A 239 -5.89 -9.85 -3.76
C ASP A 239 -4.79 -8.99 -3.13
N LEU A 240 -3.55 -9.31 -3.47
CA LEU A 240 -2.35 -8.54 -3.12
C LEU A 240 -1.81 -7.85 -4.36
N TYR A 241 -1.51 -6.57 -4.28
CA TYR A 241 -0.79 -5.89 -5.36
C TYR A 241 0.37 -5.04 -4.86
N PHE A 242 1.35 -4.86 -5.73
CA PHE A 242 2.48 -3.97 -5.54
C PHE A 242 2.53 -2.94 -6.66
N PHE A 243 2.84 -1.69 -6.33
CA PHE A 243 3.01 -0.64 -7.32
C PHE A 243 4.10 0.36 -6.93
N ASN A 244 4.64 1.08 -7.90
CA ASN A 244 5.63 2.12 -7.66
C ASN A 244 4.98 3.41 -7.17
N THR A 245 5.27 3.82 -5.94
CA THR A 245 4.59 4.97 -5.32
C THR A 245 5.12 6.32 -5.79
N ARG A 246 6.16 6.33 -6.64
CA ARG A 246 6.57 7.51 -7.39
C ARG A 246 5.69 7.77 -8.61
N LEU A 247 4.93 6.77 -9.09
CA LEU A 247 3.83 7.03 -10.01
C LEU A 247 2.77 7.85 -9.29
N ILE A 248 2.22 8.85 -9.98
CA ILE A 248 1.08 9.59 -9.44
C ILE A 248 -0.10 8.64 -9.34
N HIS A 249 -0.72 8.61 -8.17
CA HIS A 249 -1.83 7.71 -7.88
C HIS A 249 -2.87 8.39 -7.00
N GLU A 250 -4.08 7.86 -7.07
CA GLU A 250 -5.23 8.36 -6.32
C GLU A 250 -6.19 7.23 -5.97
N VAL A 251 -7.05 7.51 -5.00
CA VAL A 251 -8.18 6.66 -4.65
C VAL A 251 -9.39 7.59 -4.55
N PRO A 252 -10.41 7.42 -5.41
CA PRO A 252 -11.65 8.18 -5.34
C PRO A 252 -12.29 8.09 -3.94
N ALA A 253 -13.30 8.92 -3.68
CA ALA A 253 -13.98 8.86 -2.40
C ALA A 253 -14.56 7.46 -2.13
N VAL A 254 -14.44 7.00 -0.90
CA VAL A 254 -15.13 5.81 -0.41
C VAL A 254 -16.62 6.12 -0.33
N GLU A 255 -17.45 5.30 -0.96
CA GLU A 255 -18.90 5.44 -0.98
C GLU A 255 -19.56 4.30 -0.17
N GLY A 256 -20.74 4.59 0.40
CA GLY A 256 -21.48 3.64 1.23
C GLY A 256 -20.99 3.53 2.68
N ASP A 257 -21.66 2.67 3.44
CA ASP A 257 -21.44 2.50 4.89
C ASP A 257 -20.40 1.43 5.23
N GLN A 258 -20.16 0.49 4.31
CA GLN A 258 -19.15 -0.54 4.47
C GLN A 258 -17.75 0.06 4.27
N PRO A 259 -16.82 -0.06 5.22
CA PRO A 259 -15.50 0.52 5.07
C PRO A 259 -14.66 -0.25 4.05
N ARG A 260 -13.75 0.45 3.36
CA ARG A 260 -12.65 -0.17 2.63
C ARG A 260 -11.55 -0.52 3.62
N ILE A 261 -11.09 -1.76 3.63
CA ILE A 261 -10.07 -2.27 4.56
C ILE A 261 -8.94 -2.89 3.77
N VAL A 262 -7.72 -2.43 4.03
CA VAL A 262 -6.52 -2.98 3.42
C VAL A 262 -5.42 -3.16 4.44
N LEU A 263 -4.59 -4.19 4.27
CA LEU A 263 -3.25 -4.22 4.85
C LEU A 263 -2.31 -3.52 3.86
N ALA A 264 -1.58 -2.51 4.30
CA ALA A 264 -0.67 -1.73 3.47
C ALA A 264 0.74 -1.72 4.05
N THR A 265 1.73 -1.64 3.17
CA THR A 265 3.13 -1.39 3.50
C THR A 265 3.77 -0.57 2.40
N PHE A 266 4.81 0.17 2.74
CA PHE A 266 5.80 0.69 1.83
C PHE A 266 7.01 -0.24 1.78
N ILE A 267 7.72 -0.15 0.66
CA ILE A 267 8.85 -1.01 0.33
C ILE A 267 9.95 -0.15 -0.28
N GLY A 268 11.18 -0.29 0.19
CA GLY A 268 12.37 0.37 -0.32
C GLY A 268 13.14 -0.60 -1.18
N TYR A 269 13.48 -0.17 -2.39
CA TYR A 269 14.15 -0.98 -3.39
C TYR A 269 15.26 -0.18 -4.09
N SER A 270 16.39 -0.83 -4.29
CA SER A 270 17.47 -0.38 -5.16
C SER A 270 18.06 -1.61 -5.87
N PRO A 271 18.35 -1.55 -7.19
CA PRO A 271 18.93 -2.68 -7.92
C PRO A 271 20.22 -3.23 -7.30
N ASP A 272 21.04 -2.38 -6.68
CA ASP A 272 22.32 -2.76 -6.10
C ASP A 272 22.26 -3.10 -4.59
N ASP A 273 21.13 -2.87 -3.91
CA ASP A 273 20.99 -3.20 -2.48
C ASP A 273 20.52 -4.66 -2.34
N PRO A 274 21.22 -5.51 -1.57
CA PRO A 274 20.82 -6.90 -1.36
C PRO A 274 19.55 -7.03 -0.50
N GLU A 275 19.13 -5.96 0.19
CA GLU A 275 17.95 -5.94 1.04
C GLU A 275 16.81 -5.18 0.35
N VAL A 276 15.58 -5.63 0.61
CA VAL A 276 14.35 -4.92 0.29
C VAL A 276 13.69 -4.57 1.62
N TYR A 277 13.67 -3.29 1.97
CA TYR A 277 13.13 -2.86 3.27
C TYR A 277 11.63 -2.68 3.19
N VAL A 278 10.93 -3.08 4.24
CA VAL A 278 9.47 -3.02 4.33
C VAL A 278 9.06 -2.28 5.60
N TRP A 279 8.18 -1.28 5.48
CA TRP A 279 7.69 -0.48 6.61
C TRP A 279 6.30 0.09 6.36
N SER A 280 5.64 0.64 7.37
CA SER A 280 4.36 1.35 7.22
C SER A 280 4.33 2.74 7.83
#